data_AF-A0A645JCV6-F1
#
_entry.id   AF-A0A645JCV6-F1
#
_cell.length_a   1.000
_cell.length_b   1.000
_cell.length_c   1.000
_cell.angle_alpha   90.00
_cell.angle_beta   90.00
_cell.angle_gamma   90.00
#
_symmetry.space_group_name_H-M   'P 1'
#
loop_
_entity.id
_entity.type
_entity.pdbx_description
1 polymer ?
#
loop_
_entity_poly.entity_id
_entity_poly.type
_entity_poly.pdbx_seq_one_letter_code
_entity_poly.pdbx_strand_id
1 'polypeptide(L)'
;MSGTKGMKQYPVEFRAKIKEEYEHGSSVKGLSREYGISRWAIQTWCGLAKGKEVFKEPKRRGRPRKNPMEKHQELELRVKELEREVALYKAFLHAAGRM
;
A
#
# COMPACT_ATOMS: atom_id res chain seq x y z
N MET A 1 21.75 8.86 1.76
CA MET A 1 21.10 8.08 0.68
C MET A 1 21.79 6.72 0.56
N SER A 2 21.40 5.74 1.38
CA SER A 2 22.11 4.44 1.51
C SER A 2 21.16 3.26 1.20
N GLY A 3 20.53 3.28 0.03
CA GLY A 3 19.43 2.36 -0.27
C GLY A 3 19.84 0.99 -0.82
N THR A 4 21.01 0.85 -1.42
CA THR A 4 21.30 -0.32 -2.28
C THR A 4 22.71 -0.88 -2.18
N LYS A 5 23.63 -0.18 -1.49
CA LYS A 5 25.03 -0.60 -1.38
C LYS A 5 25.12 -1.87 -0.51
N GLY A 6 25.43 -3.01 -1.13
CA GLY A 6 25.58 -4.31 -0.48
C GLY A 6 24.41 -5.29 -0.66
N MET A 7 23.32 -4.91 -1.35
CA MET A 7 22.23 -5.85 -1.65
C MET A 7 22.59 -6.71 -2.87
N LYS A 8 22.52 -8.04 -2.71
CA LYS A 8 22.64 -8.98 -3.83
C LYS A 8 21.51 -8.75 -4.83
N GLN A 9 21.86 -8.32 -6.03
CA GLN A 9 20.91 -8.16 -7.14
C GLN A 9 20.85 -9.46 -7.94
N TYR A 10 19.64 -9.99 -8.09
CA TYR A 10 19.40 -11.19 -8.91
C TYR A 10 18.86 -10.77 -10.28
N PRO A 11 19.36 -11.33 -11.40
CA PRO A 11 18.84 -11.11 -12.75
C PRO A 11 17.35 -11.46 -12.85
N VAL A 12 16.64 -10.84 -13.80
CA VAL A 12 15.20 -11.08 -13.99
C VAL A 12 14.93 -12.54 -14.39
N GLU A 13 15.75 -13.10 -15.28
CA GLU A 13 15.67 -14.49 -15.74
C GLU A 13 15.77 -15.48 -14.58
N PHE A 14 16.68 -15.21 -13.64
CA PHE A 14 16.86 -16.07 -12.47
C PHE A 14 15.65 -16.03 -11.53
N ARG A 15 14.99 -14.87 -11.40
CA ARG A 15 13.73 -14.76 -10.63
C ARG A 15 12.60 -15.51 -11.32
N ALA A 16 12.56 -15.50 -12.64
CA ALA A 16 11.55 -16.23 -13.43
C ALA A 16 11.71 -17.75 -13.25
N LYS A 17 12.94 -18.28 -13.32
CA LYS A 17 13.24 -19.70 -13.04
C LYS A 17 12.73 -20.15 -11.68
N ILE A 18 12.97 -19.37 -10.63
CA ILE A 18 12.51 -19.68 -9.26
C ILE A 18 10.98 -19.67 -9.18
N LYS A 19 10.32 -18.78 -9.93
CA LYS A 19 8.85 -18.73 -10.00
C LYS A 19 8.29 -19.97 -10.68
N GLU A 20 8.89 -20.41 -11.78
CA GLU A 20 8.53 -21.65 -12.47
C GLU A 20 8.70 -22.88 -11.56
N GLU A 21 9.85 -23.02 -10.90
CA GLU A 21 10.09 -24.16 -9.99
C GLU A 21 9.13 -24.18 -8.80
N TYR A 22 8.73 -23.00 -8.30
CA TYR A 22 7.70 -22.87 -7.29
C TYR A 22 6.31 -23.28 -7.82
N GLU A 23 5.94 -22.85 -9.03
CA GLU A 23 4.69 -23.25 -9.70
C GLU A 23 4.64 -24.76 -9.98
N HIS A 24 5.78 -25.40 -10.24
CA HIS A 24 5.94 -26.85 -10.35
C HIS A 24 5.88 -27.61 -9.00
N GLY A 25 5.63 -26.93 -7.89
CA GLY A 25 5.38 -27.55 -6.59
C GLY A 25 6.57 -27.55 -5.62
N SER A 26 7.69 -26.90 -5.98
CA SER A 26 8.83 -26.78 -5.07
C SER A 26 8.49 -25.86 -3.90
N SER A 27 8.78 -26.31 -2.68
CA SER A 27 8.56 -25.47 -1.49
C SER A 27 9.57 -24.32 -1.42
N VAL A 28 9.13 -23.16 -0.91
CA VAL A 28 10.01 -21.99 -0.64
C VAL A 28 11.24 -22.37 0.20
N LYS A 29 11.07 -23.32 1.14
CA LYS A 29 12.16 -23.82 1.99
C LYS A 29 13.18 -24.63 1.20
N GLY A 30 12.73 -25.45 0.24
CA GLY A 30 13.58 -26.21 -0.68
C GLY A 30 14.42 -25.28 -1.55
N LEU A 31 13.76 -24.34 -2.24
CA LEU A 31 14.41 -23.34 -3.10
C LEU A 31 15.42 -22.48 -2.33
N SER A 32 15.11 -22.12 -1.08
CA SER A 32 16.03 -21.35 -0.23
C SER A 32 17.30 -22.13 0.11
N ARG A 33 17.20 -23.44 0.34
CA ARG A 33 18.35 -24.30 0.64
C ARG A 33 19.19 -24.58 -0.61
N GLU A 34 18.53 -24.82 -1.74
CA GLU A 34 19.19 -25.15 -3.01
C GLU A 34 19.98 -23.96 -3.56
N TYR A 35 19.35 -22.79 -3.63
CA TYR A 35 19.97 -21.61 -4.25
C TYR A 35 20.66 -20.67 -3.24
N GLY A 36 20.58 -20.97 -1.93
CA GLY A 36 21.16 -20.12 -0.88
C GLY A 36 20.49 -18.74 -0.76
N ILE A 37 19.23 -18.63 -1.18
CA ILE A 37 18.49 -17.37 -1.23
C ILE A 37 17.63 -17.23 0.02
N SER A 38 17.46 -15.99 0.49
CA SER A 38 16.53 -15.71 1.58
C SER A 38 15.10 -16.13 1.22
N ARG A 39 14.42 -16.80 2.16
CA ARG A 39 13.00 -17.18 2.01
C ARG A 39 12.10 -15.99 1.68
N TRP A 40 12.41 -14.82 2.23
CA TRP A 40 11.65 -13.59 1.99
C TRP A 40 11.76 -13.08 0.53
N ALA A 41 12.95 -13.19 -0.09
CA ALA A 41 13.12 -12.84 -1.50
C ALA A 41 12.30 -13.77 -2.41
N ILE A 42 12.34 -15.08 -2.16
CA ILE A 42 11.53 -16.07 -2.89
C ILE A 42 10.04 -15.78 -2.72
N GLN A 43 9.58 -15.55 -1.49
CA GLN A 43 8.17 -15.16 -1.23
C GLN A 43 7.75 -13.89 -1.97
N THR A 44 8.66 -12.93 -2.09
CA THR A 44 8.38 -11.67 -2.80
C THR A 44 8.26 -11.90 -4.32
N TRP A 45 9.10 -12.76 -4.90
CA TRP A 45 9.03 -13.10 -6.32
C TRP A 45 7.83 -13.98 -6.67
N CYS A 46 7.46 -14.90 -5.77
CA CYS A 46 6.29 -15.77 -5.92
C CYS A 46 4.95 -15.10 -5.51
N GLY A 47 4.95 -13.81 -5.16
CA GLY A 47 3.72 -13.09 -4.79
C GLY A 47 3.11 -13.48 -3.43
N LEU A 48 3.84 -14.25 -2.60
CA LEU A 48 3.41 -14.72 -1.28
C LEU A 48 3.62 -13.68 -0.16
N ALA A 49 4.32 -12.58 -0.46
CA ALA A 49 4.64 -11.55 0.52
C ALA A 49 3.37 -10.81 0.98
N LYS A 50 2.85 -11.19 2.16
CA LYS A 50 1.76 -10.52 2.88
C LYS A 50 2.21 -9.10 3.26
N GLY A 51 1.92 -8.11 2.42
CA GLY A 51 2.34 -6.72 2.66
C GLY A 51 2.19 -5.80 1.45
N LYS A 52 2.08 -6.34 0.24
CA LYS A 52 1.64 -5.58 -0.94
C LYS A 52 0.12 -5.64 -1.05
N GLU A 53 -0.58 -5.15 -0.04
CA GLU A 53 -1.99 -4.83 -0.23
C GLU A 53 -2.08 -3.71 -1.27
N VAL A 54 -2.72 -4.03 -2.40
CA VAL A 54 -3.07 -3.10 -3.48
C VAL A 54 -3.66 -1.84 -2.84
N PHE A 55 -3.07 -0.67 -3.15
CA PHE A 55 -3.52 0.68 -2.80
C PHE A 55 -4.75 0.71 -1.87
N LYS A 56 -4.54 0.48 -0.57
CA LYS A 56 -5.57 0.83 0.40
C LYS A 56 -5.68 2.34 0.42
N GLU A 57 -6.91 2.84 0.58
CA GLU A 57 -7.16 4.25 0.83
C GLU A 57 -6.13 4.78 1.83
N PRO A 58 -5.52 5.96 1.57
CA PRO A 58 -4.48 6.49 2.44
C PRO A 58 -5.01 6.50 3.87
N LYS A 59 -4.32 5.75 4.74
CA LYS A 59 -4.68 5.69 6.16
C LYS A 59 -4.74 7.11 6.70
N ARG A 60 -5.78 7.41 7.50
CA ARG A 60 -5.89 8.71 8.18
C ARG A 60 -4.56 9.00 8.88
N ARG A 61 -3.96 10.16 8.56
CA ARG A 61 -2.67 10.55 9.12
C ARG A 61 -2.83 10.84 10.62
N GLY A 62 -1.80 10.49 11.40
CA GLY A 62 -1.74 10.78 12.82
C GLY A 62 -2.02 9.59 13.73
N ARG A 63 -1.86 9.80 15.04
CA ARG A 63 -2.14 8.79 16.06
C ARG A 63 -3.66 8.59 16.17
N PRO A 64 -4.15 7.33 16.27
CA PRO A 64 -5.54 7.08 16.64
C PRO A 64 -5.91 7.82 17.92
N ARG A 65 -7.14 8.35 17.99
CA ARG A 65 -7.63 9.02 19.20
C ARG A 65 -7.69 8.00 20.34
N LYS A 66 -7.31 8.43 21.56
CA LYS A 66 -7.40 7.59 22.77
C LYS A 66 -8.85 7.19 23.06
N ASN A 67 -9.78 8.13 22.83
CA ASN A 67 -11.21 7.91 22.89
C ASN A 67 -11.77 8.09 21.47
N PRO A 68 -12.29 7.03 20.84
CA PRO A 68 -12.99 7.15 19.56
C PRO A 68 -14.14 8.15 19.67
N MET A 69 -14.38 8.91 18.61
CA MET A 69 -15.59 9.73 18.54
C MET A 69 -16.80 8.82 18.40
N GLU A 70 -17.90 9.19 19.05
CA GLU A 70 -19.20 8.61 18.74
C GLU A 70 -19.57 8.96 17.30
N LYS A 71 -20.27 8.04 16.62
CA LYS A 71 -20.60 8.17 15.18
C LYS A 71 -21.32 9.49 14.85
N HIS A 72 -22.17 9.99 15.75
CA HIS A 72 -22.89 11.25 15.56
C HIS A 72 -21.93 12.45 15.47
N GLN A 73 -20.90 12.50 16.31
CA GLN A 73 -19.90 13.59 16.33
C GLN A 73 -19.04 13.59 15.07
N GLU A 74 -18.70 12.40 14.57
CA GLU A 74 -17.97 12.27 13.30
C GLU A 74 -18.82 12.77 12.12
N LEU A 75 -20.12 12.44 12.10
CA LEU A 75 -21.05 12.93 11.09
C LEU A 75 -21.23 14.44 11.15
N GLU A 76 -21.35 15.03 12.34
CA GLU A 76 -21.45 16.49 12.50
C GLU A 76 -20.23 17.22 11.94
N LEU A 77 -19.02 16.73 12.25
CA LEU A 77 -17.79 17.28 11.69
C LEU A 77 -17.75 17.15 10.16
N ARG A 78 -18.22 16.03 9.63
CA ARG A 78 -18.26 15.78 8.19
C ARG A 78 -19.26 16.71 7.48
N VAL A 79 -20.44 16.92 8.05
CA VAL A 79 -21.44 17.88 7.54
C VAL A 79 -20.83 19.28 7.50
N LYS A 80 -20.19 19.71 8.59
CA LYS A 80 -19.53 21.03 8.66
C LYS A 80 -18.43 21.20 7.62
N GLU A 81 -17.67 20.15 7.33
CA GLU A 81 -16.64 20.15 6.28
C GLU A 81 -17.28 20.28 4.89
N LEU A 82 -18.32 19.48 4.60
CA LEU A 82 -19.05 19.53 3.33
C LEU A 82 -19.73 20.89 3.11
N GLU A 83 -20.32 21.49 4.14
CA GLU A 83 -20.92 22.82 4.06
C GLU A 83 -19.89 23.89 3.68
N ARG A 84 -18.67 23.80 4.23
CA ARG A 84 -17.56 24.70 3.88
C ARG A 84 -17.09 24.49 2.44
N GLU A 85 -16.97 23.24 1.98
CA GLU A 85 -16.63 22.93 0.60
C GLU A 85 -17.70 23.46 -0.38
N VAL A 86 -18.98 23.22 -0.09
CA VAL A 86 -20.10 23.72 -0.90
C VAL A 86 -20.10 25.25 -0.92
N ALA A 87 -19.85 25.92 0.20
CA ALA A 87 -19.76 27.38 0.24
C ALA A 87 -18.63 27.90 -0.65
N LEU A 88 -17.46 27.25 -0.63
CA LEU A 88 -16.33 27.58 -1.51
C LEU A 88 -16.70 27.38 -2.99
N TYR A 89 -17.33 26.25 -3.34
CA TYR A 89 -17.77 26.00 -4.72
C TYR A 89 -18.82 27.02 -5.19
N LYS A 90 -19.75 27.40 -4.31
CA LYS A 90 -20.73 28.44 -4.63
C LYS A 90 -20.07 29.78 -4.89
N ALA A 91 -19.15 30.20 -4.02
CA ALA A 91 -18.39 31.43 -4.17
C ALA A 91 -17.58 31.43 -5.49
N PHE A 92 -16.94 30.31 -5.81
CA PHE A 92 -16.19 30.15 -7.06
C PHE A 92 -17.09 30.27 -8.30
N LEU A 93 -18.23 29.58 -8.32
CA LEU A 93 -19.17 29.63 -9.44
C LEU A 93 -19.78 31.02 -9.64
N HIS A 94 -20.10 31.71 -8.53
CA HIS A 94 -20.57 33.10 -8.57
C HIS A 94 -19.49 34.03 -9.14
N ALA A 95 -18.24 33.91 -8.70
CA ALA A 95 -17.12 34.69 -9.25
C ALA A 95 -16.86 34.40 -10.74
N ALA A 96 -17.15 33.17 -11.18
CA ALA A 96 -17.05 32.76 -12.58
C ALA A 96 -18.28 33.12 -13.43
N GLY A 97 -19.32 33.76 -12.85
CA GLY A 97 -20.54 34.16 -13.54
C GLY A 97 -21.43 32.99 -13.99
N ARG A 98 -21.31 31.82 -13.35
CA ARG A 98 -22.06 30.60 -13.69
C ARG A 98 -23.18 30.27 -12.70
N MET A 99 -23.45 31.19 -11.77
CA MET A 99 -24.50 31.11 -10.77
C MET A 99 -25.19 32.45 -10.63
#